data_AF-A0A7C5PIF3-F1
#
_entry.id   AF-A0A7C5PIF3-F1
#
_cell.length_a   1.000
_cell.length_b   1.000
_cell.length_c   1.000
_cell.angle_alpha   90.00
_cell.angle_beta   90.00
_cell.angle_gamma   90.00
#
_symmetry.space_group_name_H-M   'P 1'
#
loop_
_entity.id
_entity.type
_entity.pdbx_description
1 polymer ?
#
loop_
_entity_poly.entity_id
_entity_poly.type
_entity_poly.pdbx_seq_one_letter_code
_entity_poly.pdbx_strand_id
1 'polypeptide(L)'
;MKRVWAIAGIAVRNAVRSRVVVVMLGLLLLAIVGLPLTIKSDGTVSGEVQVLLRYTLGAVTILLSLATLWAGCAAVAMEVQDRQIHLVMTKPVRAGELWLGKWVGLMTFNAGLLVVAGAVTYGLLLWNLRGERANPQVREEILVARRVVRPEPSPVYSIPPGRAVRFTFRLPQTPVADRPLILRYRFASSLTDKNPVACVFVAGAPARADRWQQQQFSAPGGVHTLAIPPALVGADRTLTVDIGNIHPVPLTMVFDPRDGLAVLSYAGTFAGNFARTLAVVWCGLGVFAAVAVTMGSLFSLPVAALVAGEVVLLAHIGASLRTLAGDESWLRGVYVVLYWLTKPWQMPDPLAKLATGELVSWGWLGAVGLWQVLVCGGVLAAVGTWFFNRRELGLPA
;
A
#
# COMPACT_ATOMS: atom_id res chain seq x y z
N MET A 1 -17.24 26.03 10.26
CA MET A 1 -17.50 25.01 9.22
C MET A 1 -17.95 25.58 7.87
N LYS A 2 -19.01 26.40 7.76
CA LYS A 2 -19.48 26.93 6.45
C LYS A 2 -18.39 27.63 5.61
N ARG A 3 -17.51 28.41 6.27
CA ARG A 3 -16.39 29.13 5.61
C ARG A 3 -15.34 28.18 5.02
N VAL A 4 -14.95 27.15 5.78
CA VAL A 4 -13.98 26.12 5.36
C VAL A 4 -14.45 25.41 4.08
N TRP A 5 -15.74 25.02 4.03
CA TRP A 5 -16.30 24.38 2.83
C TRP A 5 -16.36 25.31 1.62
N ALA A 6 -16.62 26.61 1.81
CA ALA A 6 -16.57 27.57 0.72
C ALA A 6 -15.15 27.73 0.15
N ILE A 7 -14.14 27.81 1.03
CA ILE A 7 -12.71 27.85 0.63
C ILE A 7 -12.32 26.55 -0.09
N ALA A 8 -12.76 25.40 0.42
CA ALA A 8 -12.54 24.11 -0.21
C ALA A 8 -13.13 24.05 -1.63
N GLY A 9 -14.36 24.55 -1.82
CA GLY A 9 -15.00 24.61 -3.13
C GLY A 9 -14.26 25.47 -4.14
N ILE A 10 -13.71 26.62 -3.70
CA ILE A 10 -12.87 27.47 -4.54
C ILE A 10 -11.57 26.77 -4.91
N ALA A 11 -10.91 26.13 -3.94
CA ALA A 11 -9.67 25.37 -4.18
C ALA A 11 -9.87 24.25 -5.22
N VAL A 12 -10.97 23.49 -5.12
CA VAL A 12 -11.32 22.45 -6.10
C VAL A 12 -11.53 23.06 -7.49
N ARG A 13 -12.30 24.15 -7.59
CA ARG A 13 -12.56 24.81 -8.88
C ARG A 13 -11.28 25.34 -9.53
N ASN A 14 -10.37 25.87 -8.73
CA ASN A 14 -9.07 26.34 -9.21
C ASN A 14 -8.17 25.18 -9.65
N ALA A 15 -8.15 24.07 -8.90
CA ALA A 15 -7.40 22.86 -9.27
C ALA A 15 -7.87 22.30 -10.62
N VAL A 16 -9.19 22.17 -10.83
CA VAL A 16 -9.77 21.66 -12.09
C VAL A 16 -9.41 22.54 -13.30
N ARG A 17 -9.32 23.86 -13.10
CA ARG A 17 -9.00 24.83 -14.18
C ARG A 17 -7.50 24.95 -14.46
N SER A 18 -6.66 24.35 -13.64
CA SER A 18 -5.21 24.43 -13.79
C SER A 18 -4.76 23.64 -15.02
N ARG A 19 -4.10 24.32 -15.97
CA ARG A 19 -3.55 23.67 -17.18
C ARG A 19 -2.62 22.51 -16.85
N VAL A 20 -1.81 22.64 -15.79
CA VAL A 20 -0.89 21.58 -15.36
C VAL A 20 -1.65 20.36 -14.86
N VAL A 21 -2.72 20.56 -14.08
CA VAL A 21 -3.57 19.45 -13.61
C VAL A 21 -4.25 18.75 -14.79
N VAL A 22 -4.71 19.50 -15.79
CA VAL A 22 -5.28 18.92 -17.02
C VAL A 22 -4.25 18.07 -17.78
N VAL A 23 -3.00 18.53 -17.91
CA VAL A 23 -1.92 17.73 -18.52
C VAL A 23 -1.66 16.46 -17.71
N MET A 24 -1.60 16.55 -16.37
CA MET A 24 -1.42 15.38 -15.51
C MET A 24 -2.60 14.40 -15.60
N LEU A 25 -3.82 14.88 -15.78
CA LEU A 25 -4.99 14.02 -16.03
C LEU A 25 -4.89 13.31 -17.39
N GLY A 26 -4.40 13.99 -18.42
CA GLY A 26 -4.09 13.35 -19.71
C GLY A 26 -3.05 12.24 -19.58
N LEU A 27 -1.96 12.48 -18.85
CA LEU A 27 -0.96 11.45 -18.55
C LEU A 27 -1.53 10.31 -17.70
N LEU A 28 -2.43 10.60 -16.77
CA LEU A 28 -3.11 9.60 -15.95
C LEU A 28 -4.00 8.70 -16.79
N LEU A 29 -4.77 9.25 -17.73
CA LEU A 29 -5.55 8.47 -18.69
C LEU A 29 -4.65 7.61 -19.57
N LEU A 30 -3.55 8.19 -20.08
CA LEU A 30 -2.56 7.45 -20.86
C LEU A 30 -1.93 6.31 -20.05
N ALA A 31 -1.62 6.52 -18.78
CA ALA A 31 -1.05 5.49 -17.92
C ALA A 31 -2.05 4.35 -17.64
N ILE A 32 -3.31 4.67 -17.35
CA ILE A 32 -4.35 3.68 -17.08
C ILE A 32 -4.61 2.79 -18.29
N VAL A 33 -4.60 3.35 -19.50
CA VAL A 33 -4.88 2.61 -20.74
C VAL A 33 -3.62 1.99 -21.34
N GLY A 34 -2.49 2.71 -21.32
CA GLY A 34 -1.25 2.32 -21.99
C GLY A 34 -0.42 1.28 -21.23
N LEU A 35 -0.35 1.35 -19.89
CA LEU A 35 0.43 0.38 -19.10
C LEU A 35 -0.09 -1.06 -19.24
N PRO A 36 -1.40 -1.34 -19.17
CA PRO A 36 -1.93 -2.69 -19.36
C PRO A 36 -1.59 -3.29 -20.72
N LEU A 37 -1.54 -2.47 -21.77
CA LEU A 37 -1.30 -2.93 -23.15
C LEU A 37 0.17 -3.24 -23.44
N THR A 38 1.09 -2.74 -22.61
CA THR A 38 2.54 -2.82 -22.87
C THR A 38 3.24 -3.88 -22.03
N ILE A 39 2.69 -4.22 -20.86
CA ILE A 39 3.34 -5.15 -19.93
C ILE A 39 2.91 -6.59 -20.27
N LYS A 40 3.87 -7.42 -20.68
CA LYS A 40 3.65 -8.87 -20.84
C LYS A 40 3.51 -9.53 -19.47
N SER A 41 2.43 -10.29 -19.29
CA SER A 41 2.22 -11.15 -18.12
C SER A 41 2.86 -12.51 -18.33
N ASP A 42 3.23 -13.19 -17.23
CA ASP A 42 3.86 -14.51 -17.16
C ASP A 42 2.90 -15.67 -17.58
N GLY A 43 1.82 -15.37 -18.32
CA GLY A 43 0.81 -16.33 -18.79
C GLY A 43 -0.16 -16.85 -17.73
N THR A 44 0.04 -16.52 -16.45
CA THR A 44 -0.87 -16.91 -15.37
C THR A 44 -1.91 -15.82 -15.10
N VAL A 45 -3.18 -16.21 -14.84
CA VAL A 45 -4.26 -15.26 -14.53
C VAL A 45 -3.96 -14.49 -13.24
N SER A 46 -3.39 -15.14 -12.22
CA SER A 46 -3.00 -14.46 -10.98
C SER A 46 -1.87 -13.44 -11.19
N GLY A 47 -0.87 -13.77 -12.01
CA GLY A 47 0.20 -12.85 -12.37
C GLY A 47 -0.33 -11.65 -13.14
N GLU A 48 -1.22 -11.88 -14.10
CA GLU A 48 -1.83 -10.81 -14.89
C GLU A 48 -2.61 -9.82 -14.02
N VAL A 49 -3.44 -10.31 -13.10
CA VAL A 49 -4.20 -9.44 -12.18
C VAL A 49 -3.29 -8.67 -11.23
N GLN A 50 -2.24 -9.32 -10.71
CA GLN A 50 -1.25 -8.68 -9.84
C GLN A 50 -0.49 -7.56 -10.56
N VAL A 51 -0.01 -7.84 -11.76
CA VAL A 51 0.69 -6.89 -12.62
C VAL A 51 -0.26 -5.73 -12.95
N LEU A 52 -1.44 -6.02 -13.49
CA LEU A 52 -2.43 -5.00 -13.86
C LEU A 52 -2.72 -4.05 -12.69
N LEU A 53 -3.11 -4.58 -11.53
CA LEU A 53 -3.46 -3.76 -10.38
C LEU A 53 -2.27 -2.97 -9.83
N ARG A 54 -1.12 -3.62 -9.64
CA ARG A 54 0.04 -2.99 -9.00
C ARG A 54 0.63 -1.88 -9.88
N TYR A 55 0.79 -2.12 -11.17
CA TYR A 55 1.38 -1.13 -12.08
C TYR A 55 0.41 0.02 -12.37
N THR A 56 -0.87 -0.27 -12.64
CA THR A 56 -1.84 0.80 -12.95
C THR A 56 -2.14 1.68 -11.74
N LEU A 57 -2.47 1.09 -10.58
CA LEU A 57 -2.74 1.87 -9.36
C LEU A 57 -1.48 2.54 -8.83
N GLY A 58 -0.31 1.93 -9.03
CA GLY A 58 0.98 2.54 -8.70
C GLY A 58 1.22 3.81 -9.51
N ALA A 59 1.06 3.73 -10.83
CA ALA A 59 1.17 4.90 -11.71
C ALA A 59 0.13 5.98 -11.40
N VAL A 60 -1.12 5.60 -11.15
CA VAL A 60 -2.18 6.51 -10.70
C VAL A 60 -1.79 7.21 -9.41
N THR A 61 -1.26 6.48 -8.42
CA THR A 61 -0.84 7.04 -7.13
C THR A 61 0.29 8.06 -7.30
N ILE A 62 1.29 7.75 -8.13
CA ILE A 62 2.41 8.66 -8.43
C ILE A 62 1.91 9.92 -9.13
N LEU A 63 1.12 9.78 -10.21
CA LEU A 63 0.62 10.93 -10.97
C LEU A 63 -0.31 11.81 -10.14
N LEU A 64 -1.20 11.21 -9.33
CA LEU A 64 -2.05 11.96 -8.40
C LEU A 64 -1.23 12.66 -7.32
N SER A 65 -0.18 12.04 -6.79
CA SER A 65 0.69 12.70 -5.82
C SER A 65 1.36 13.94 -6.41
N LEU A 66 1.89 13.85 -7.63
CA LEU A 66 2.53 14.98 -8.33
C LEU A 66 1.54 16.10 -8.65
N ALA A 67 0.35 15.74 -9.14
CA ALA A 67 -0.74 16.68 -9.39
C ALA A 67 -1.20 17.36 -8.09
N THR A 68 -1.29 16.61 -6.99
CA THR A 68 -1.65 17.12 -5.66
C THR A 68 -0.60 18.09 -5.15
N LEU A 69 0.69 17.76 -5.29
CA LEU A 69 1.79 18.62 -4.87
C LEU A 69 1.76 19.95 -5.62
N TRP A 70 1.64 19.88 -6.95
CA TRP A 70 1.52 21.08 -7.77
C TRP A 70 0.29 21.91 -7.38
N ALA A 71 -0.89 21.29 -7.35
CA ALA A 71 -2.14 21.97 -7.06
C ALA A 71 -2.14 22.59 -5.66
N GLY A 72 -1.55 21.93 -4.65
CA GLY A 72 -1.46 22.45 -3.30
C GLY A 72 -0.49 23.63 -3.17
N CYS A 73 0.68 23.56 -3.79
CA CYS A 73 1.62 24.68 -3.83
C CYS A 73 0.99 25.87 -4.56
N ALA A 74 0.38 25.64 -5.72
CA ALA A 74 -0.30 26.67 -6.53
C ALA A 74 -1.49 27.29 -5.80
N ALA A 75 -2.31 26.48 -5.12
CA ALA A 75 -3.48 26.95 -4.41
C ALA A 75 -3.15 28.01 -3.37
N VAL A 76 -1.96 27.96 -2.74
CA VAL A 76 -1.55 28.98 -1.78
C VAL A 76 -0.66 30.04 -2.42
N ALA A 77 0.41 29.63 -3.09
CA ALA A 77 1.45 30.56 -3.53
C ALA A 77 0.96 31.54 -4.61
N MET A 78 0.06 31.12 -5.50
CA MET A 78 -0.51 32.03 -6.50
C MET A 78 -1.40 33.10 -5.86
N GLU A 79 -2.19 32.74 -4.85
CA GLU A 79 -3.02 33.73 -4.14
C GLU A 79 -2.18 34.75 -3.37
N VAL A 80 -1.01 34.34 -2.86
CA VAL A 80 -0.01 35.25 -2.25
C VAL A 80 0.58 36.18 -3.31
N GLN A 81 0.99 35.65 -4.46
CA GLN A 81 1.63 36.42 -5.53
C GLN A 81 0.68 37.41 -6.23
N ASP A 82 -0.57 37.01 -6.47
CA ASP A 82 -1.56 37.81 -7.19
C ASP A 82 -2.20 38.92 -6.32
N ARG A 83 -1.64 39.20 -5.13
CA ARG A 83 -2.13 40.19 -4.13
C ARG A 83 -3.58 40.02 -3.67
N GLN A 84 -4.24 38.91 -4.02
CA GLN A 84 -5.62 38.64 -3.57
C GLN A 84 -5.71 38.41 -2.05
N ILE A 85 -4.62 38.02 -1.40
CA ILE A 85 -4.58 37.90 0.06
C ILE A 85 -4.94 39.22 0.75
N HIS A 86 -4.49 40.38 0.24
CA HIS A 86 -4.81 41.68 0.84
C HIS A 86 -6.31 42.02 0.83
N LEU A 87 -7.09 41.45 -0.11
CA LEU A 87 -8.56 41.61 -0.19
C LEU A 87 -9.32 40.58 0.67
N VAL A 88 -8.72 39.43 0.97
CA VAL A 88 -9.31 38.40 1.85
C VAL A 88 -9.02 38.68 3.32
N MET A 89 -7.87 39.28 3.63
CA MET A 89 -7.43 39.74 4.97
C MET A 89 -8.38 40.74 5.62
N THR A 90 -9.15 41.51 4.84
CA THR A 90 -10.16 42.45 5.36
C THR A 90 -11.38 41.74 5.93
N LYS A 91 -11.53 40.43 5.67
CA LYS A 91 -12.54 39.56 6.30
C LYS A 91 -11.88 38.79 7.44
N PRO A 92 -12.50 38.67 8.62
CA PRO A 92 -11.91 37.99 9.78
C PRO A 92 -11.91 36.48 9.57
N VAL A 93 -11.00 35.97 8.72
CA VAL A 93 -10.76 34.55 8.47
C VAL A 93 -9.44 34.18 9.10
N ARG A 94 -9.46 33.25 10.05
CA ARG A 94 -8.24 32.78 10.73
C ARG A 94 -7.37 32.02 9.73
N ALA A 95 -6.05 32.19 9.76
CA ALA A 95 -5.12 31.47 8.88
C ALA A 95 -5.30 29.94 8.91
N GLY A 96 -5.66 29.38 10.07
CA GLY A 96 -5.97 27.94 10.20
C GLY A 96 -7.23 27.52 9.43
N GLU A 97 -8.24 28.38 9.29
CA GLU A 97 -9.44 28.09 8.47
C GLU A 97 -9.12 28.10 6.97
N LEU A 98 -8.18 28.96 6.55
CA LEU A 98 -7.71 29.03 5.17
C LEU A 98 -6.91 27.78 4.81
N TRP A 99 -5.92 27.41 5.64
CA TRP A 99 -5.11 26.22 5.45
C TRP A 99 -5.98 24.97 5.38
N LEU A 100 -6.89 24.82 6.37
CA LEU A 100 -7.77 23.64 6.46
C LEU A 100 -8.76 23.59 5.30
N GLY A 101 -9.31 24.72 4.88
CA GLY A 101 -10.19 24.81 3.71
C GLY A 101 -9.51 24.33 2.43
N LYS A 102 -8.28 24.81 2.15
CA LYS A 102 -7.52 24.39 0.96
C LYS A 102 -7.16 22.91 1.01
N TRP A 103 -6.69 22.44 2.16
CA TRP A 103 -6.33 21.04 2.35
C TRP A 103 -7.54 20.10 2.18
N VAL A 104 -8.71 20.43 2.76
CA VAL A 104 -9.96 19.69 2.56
C VAL A 104 -10.42 19.73 1.10
N GLY A 105 -10.25 20.86 0.42
CA GLY A 105 -10.54 20.99 -1.01
C GLY A 105 -9.70 20.03 -1.86
N LEU A 106 -8.39 19.98 -1.62
CA LEU A 106 -7.48 19.04 -2.30
C LEU A 106 -7.81 17.59 -1.97
N MET A 107 -8.13 17.28 -0.71
CA MET A 107 -8.58 15.93 -0.31
C MET A 107 -9.86 15.50 -1.04
N THR A 108 -10.81 16.42 -1.20
CA THR A 108 -12.06 16.16 -1.94
C THR A 108 -11.79 15.95 -3.43
N PHE A 109 -10.93 16.78 -4.01
CA PHE A 109 -10.49 16.64 -5.39
C PHE A 109 -9.80 15.28 -5.64
N ASN A 110 -8.87 14.91 -4.75
CA ASN A 110 -8.17 13.63 -4.80
C ASN A 110 -9.11 12.43 -4.63
N ALA A 111 -10.11 12.52 -3.75
CA ALA A 111 -11.12 11.48 -3.61
C ALA A 111 -11.88 11.27 -4.93
N GLY A 112 -12.32 12.35 -5.58
CA GLY A 112 -13.03 12.27 -6.85
C GLY A 112 -12.18 11.63 -7.95
N LEU A 113 -10.94 12.10 -8.12
CA LEU A 113 -10.04 11.53 -9.12
C LEU A 113 -9.67 10.07 -8.84
N LEU A 114 -9.42 9.71 -7.58
CA LEU A 114 -9.07 8.36 -7.20
C LEU A 114 -10.24 7.39 -7.36
N VAL A 115 -11.47 7.83 -7.09
CA VAL A 115 -12.68 7.02 -7.34
C VAL A 115 -12.84 6.77 -8.84
N VAL A 116 -12.67 7.78 -9.69
CA VAL A 116 -12.74 7.62 -11.15
C VAL A 116 -11.65 6.68 -11.64
N ALA A 117 -10.39 6.93 -11.27
CA ALA A 117 -9.26 6.08 -11.67
C ALA A 117 -9.44 4.64 -11.17
N GLY A 118 -9.82 4.47 -9.91
CA GLY A 118 -10.09 3.17 -9.31
C GLY A 118 -11.25 2.43 -9.99
N ALA A 119 -12.33 3.13 -10.36
CA ALA A 119 -13.46 2.55 -11.08
C ALA A 119 -13.06 2.09 -12.49
N VAL A 120 -12.24 2.88 -13.20
CA VAL A 120 -11.71 2.49 -14.53
C VAL A 120 -10.81 1.27 -14.40
N THR A 121 -9.84 1.28 -13.47
CA THR A 121 -8.95 0.12 -13.24
C THR A 121 -9.74 -1.13 -12.85
N TYR A 122 -10.72 -1.00 -11.95
CA TYR A 122 -11.58 -2.12 -11.57
C TYR A 122 -12.44 -2.61 -12.74
N GLY A 123 -12.95 -1.69 -13.57
CA GLY A 123 -13.68 -2.00 -14.80
C GLY A 123 -12.82 -2.75 -15.82
N LEU A 124 -11.56 -2.34 -16.00
CA LEU A 124 -10.58 -3.03 -16.86
C LEU A 124 -10.24 -4.43 -16.34
N LEU A 125 -9.99 -4.57 -15.05
CA LEU A 125 -9.81 -5.88 -14.40
C LEU A 125 -11.00 -6.78 -14.68
N LEU A 126 -12.20 -6.25 -14.46
CA LEU A 126 -13.44 -6.95 -14.71
C LEU A 126 -13.56 -7.33 -16.19
N TRP A 127 -13.21 -6.44 -17.12
CA TRP A 127 -13.22 -6.71 -18.56
C TRP A 127 -12.27 -7.85 -18.94
N ASN A 128 -11.02 -7.82 -18.47
CA ASN A 128 -10.04 -8.87 -18.77
C ASN A 128 -10.45 -10.23 -18.22
N LEU A 129 -11.08 -10.25 -17.04
CA LEU A 129 -11.56 -11.50 -16.45
C LEU A 129 -12.86 -12.02 -17.09
N ARG A 130 -13.48 -11.35 -18.07
CA ARG A 130 -14.80 -11.77 -18.61
C ARG A 130 -14.83 -13.21 -19.13
N GLY A 131 -13.78 -13.65 -19.82
CA GLY A 131 -13.66 -15.03 -20.32
C GLY A 131 -13.38 -16.06 -19.22
N GLU A 132 -12.58 -15.68 -18.22
CA GLU A 132 -12.11 -16.54 -17.13
C GLU A 132 -13.01 -16.52 -15.88
N ARG A 133 -14.02 -15.65 -15.83
CA ARG A 133 -14.96 -15.51 -14.70
C ARG A 133 -15.77 -16.77 -14.41
N ALA A 134 -16.02 -17.57 -15.45
CA ALA A 134 -16.71 -18.85 -15.31
C ALA A 134 -15.82 -19.90 -14.62
N ASN A 135 -14.50 -19.69 -14.56
CA ASN A 135 -13.58 -20.58 -13.89
C ASN A 135 -13.69 -20.41 -12.36
N PRO A 136 -14.12 -21.46 -11.63
CA PRO A 136 -14.24 -21.40 -10.17
C PRO A 136 -12.92 -21.06 -9.48
N GLN A 137 -11.77 -21.49 -10.04
CA GLN A 137 -10.45 -21.17 -9.50
C GLN A 137 -10.18 -19.66 -9.48
N VAL A 138 -10.50 -18.92 -10.55
CA VAL A 138 -10.28 -17.46 -10.61
C VAL A 138 -11.17 -16.71 -9.60
N ARG A 139 -12.43 -17.16 -9.47
CA ARG A 139 -13.42 -16.56 -8.57
C ARG A 139 -13.12 -16.84 -7.09
N GLU A 140 -12.52 -17.99 -6.80
CA GLU A 140 -12.19 -18.41 -5.44
C GLU A 140 -10.78 -18.02 -5.02
N GLU A 141 -9.83 -17.98 -5.96
CA GLU A 141 -8.43 -17.66 -5.69
C GLU A 141 -8.12 -16.17 -5.78
N ILE A 142 -8.61 -15.45 -6.79
CA ILE A 142 -8.11 -14.11 -7.12
C ILE A 142 -9.06 -12.99 -6.63
N LEU A 143 -10.37 -13.22 -6.65
CA LEU A 143 -11.39 -12.21 -6.31
C LEU A 143 -11.83 -12.22 -4.83
N VAL A 144 -10.91 -12.57 -3.93
CA VAL A 144 -11.18 -12.57 -2.48
C VAL A 144 -10.06 -11.89 -1.70
N ALA A 145 -10.44 -11.30 -0.57
CA ALA A 145 -9.49 -10.77 0.39
C ALA A 145 -9.21 -11.82 1.46
N ARG A 146 -7.93 -12.08 1.71
CA ARG A 146 -7.49 -13.07 2.69
C ARG A 146 -6.71 -12.46 3.82
N ARG A 147 -6.97 -12.93 5.04
CA ARG A 147 -6.18 -12.57 6.21
C ARG A 147 -4.97 -13.49 6.29
N VAL A 148 -3.79 -12.87 6.40
CA VAL A 148 -2.53 -13.56 6.64
C VAL A 148 -2.47 -14.02 8.10
N VAL A 149 -2.26 -15.31 8.31
CA VAL A 149 -2.04 -15.94 9.61
C VAL A 149 -0.65 -16.54 9.59
N ARG A 150 0.22 -16.05 10.48
CA ARG A 150 1.59 -16.54 10.62
C ARG A 150 1.64 -17.73 11.56
N PRO A 151 2.64 -18.62 11.44
CA PRO A 151 2.80 -19.72 12.38
C PRO A 151 3.13 -19.16 13.76
N GLU A 152 2.77 -19.92 14.80
CA GLU A 152 3.27 -19.65 16.14
C GLU A 152 4.82 -19.78 16.15
N PRO A 153 5.52 -18.98 16.98
CA PRO A 153 6.98 -19.00 17.02
C PRO A 153 7.51 -20.41 17.25
N SER A 154 8.29 -20.92 16.29
CA SER A 154 8.94 -22.23 16.37
C SER A 154 10.43 -22.02 16.66
N PRO A 155 11.08 -22.88 17.47
CA PRO A 155 12.53 -22.84 17.63
C PRO A 155 13.28 -23.24 16.35
N VAL A 156 12.61 -23.91 15.40
CA VAL A 156 13.23 -24.47 14.19
C VAL A 156 12.52 -23.99 12.93
N TYR A 157 13.25 -23.26 12.09
CA TYR A 157 12.82 -22.81 10.75
C TYR A 157 13.68 -23.42 9.62
N SER A 158 14.58 -24.34 9.96
CA SER A 158 15.37 -25.11 9.00
C SER A 158 14.90 -26.56 8.96
N ILE A 159 14.79 -27.12 7.75
CA ILE A 159 14.34 -28.49 7.51
C ILE A 159 15.47 -29.26 6.82
N PRO A 160 16.26 -30.03 7.57
CA PRO A 160 17.31 -30.89 7.04
C PRO A 160 16.74 -31.96 6.09
N PRO A 161 17.59 -32.57 5.23
CA PRO A 161 17.16 -33.62 4.32
C PRO A 161 16.59 -34.82 5.08
N GLY A 162 15.46 -35.35 4.62
CA GLY A 162 14.76 -36.49 5.23
C GLY A 162 14.04 -36.17 6.55
N ARG A 163 14.05 -34.92 7.02
CA ARG A 163 13.32 -34.50 8.22
C ARG A 163 12.05 -33.74 7.88
N ALA A 164 11.13 -33.70 8.84
CA ALA A 164 9.94 -32.87 8.80
C ALA A 164 9.86 -31.97 10.04
N VAL A 165 9.36 -30.75 9.85
CA VAL A 165 9.12 -29.78 10.92
C VAL A 165 7.65 -29.40 10.94
N ARG A 166 7.08 -29.33 12.13
CA ARG A 166 5.69 -28.97 12.37
C ARG A 166 5.54 -27.48 12.56
N PHE A 167 4.56 -26.90 11.86
CA PHE A 167 4.11 -25.53 12.04
C PHE A 167 2.65 -25.49 12.45
N THR A 168 2.35 -24.74 13.50
CA THR A 168 0.99 -24.56 14.01
C THR A 168 0.51 -23.15 13.72
N PHE A 169 -0.70 -23.03 13.18
CA PHE A 169 -1.33 -21.76 12.83
C PHE A 169 -2.64 -21.63 13.60
N ARG A 170 -2.76 -20.57 14.40
CA ARG A 170 -4.00 -20.26 15.11
C ARG A 170 -4.84 -19.26 14.31
N LEU A 171 -5.93 -19.73 13.73
CA LEU A 171 -6.81 -18.90 12.91
C LEU A 171 -7.65 -17.98 13.81
N PRO A 172 -7.78 -16.68 13.46
CA PRO A 172 -8.55 -15.73 14.26
C PRO A 172 -10.06 -15.97 14.15
N GLN A 173 -10.52 -16.59 13.07
CA GLN A 173 -11.92 -16.87 12.78
C GLN A 173 -12.05 -18.30 12.24
N THR A 174 -13.21 -18.91 12.47
CA THR A 174 -13.51 -20.24 11.91
C THR A 174 -13.50 -20.16 10.38
N PRO A 175 -12.81 -21.08 9.68
CA PRO A 175 -12.81 -21.11 8.22
C PRO A 175 -14.21 -21.28 7.65
N VAL A 176 -14.44 -20.69 6.48
CA VAL A 176 -15.68 -20.92 5.71
C VAL A 176 -15.56 -22.27 5.00
N ALA A 177 -16.55 -23.13 5.14
CA ALA A 177 -16.51 -24.53 4.68
C ALA A 177 -16.21 -24.67 3.16
N ASP A 178 -16.75 -23.78 2.34
CA ASP A 178 -16.58 -23.83 0.87
C ASP A 178 -15.39 -23.00 0.37
N ARG A 179 -14.46 -22.59 1.25
CA ARG A 179 -13.31 -21.76 0.86
C ARG A 179 -12.01 -22.38 1.34
N PRO A 180 -11.11 -22.79 0.43
CA PRO A 180 -9.82 -23.34 0.83
C PRO A 180 -8.95 -22.29 1.52
N LEU A 181 -8.14 -22.76 2.46
CA LEU A 181 -7.04 -22.00 3.03
C LEU A 181 -5.86 -22.05 2.05
N ILE A 182 -5.16 -20.94 1.84
CA ILE A 182 -3.96 -20.95 0.99
C ILE A 182 -2.73 -20.93 1.88
N LEU A 183 -1.95 -22.01 1.88
CA LEU A 183 -0.62 -22.04 2.46
C LEU A 183 0.35 -21.37 1.49
N ARG A 184 0.83 -20.18 1.85
CA ARG A 184 1.86 -19.45 1.11
C ARG A 184 3.19 -19.65 1.78
N TYR A 185 4.20 -20.06 1.03
CA TYR A 185 5.52 -20.31 1.57
C TYR A 185 6.64 -19.89 0.61
N ARG A 186 7.77 -19.54 1.22
CA ARG A 186 9.02 -19.15 0.56
C ARG A 186 10.17 -19.62 1.43
N PHE A 187 11.10 -20.35 0.83
CA PHE A 187 12.28 -20.86 1.52
C PHE A 187 13.53 -20.57 0.70
N ALA A 188 14.66 -20.44 1.40
CA ALA A 188 15.99 -20.49 0.81
C ALA A 188 16.52 -21.93 0.89
N SER A 189 17.41 -22.28 -0.03
CA SER A 189 18.19 -23.52 0.02
C SER A 189 19.56 -23.23 0.63
N SER A 190 20.16 -24.22 1.29
CA SER A 190 21.57 -24.18 1.66
C SER A 190 22.51 -24.24 0.46
N LEU A 191 22.00 -24.63 -0.71
CA LEU A 191 22.69 -24.60 -1.99
C LEU A 191 22.28 -23.35 -2.77
N THR A 192 23.21 -22.79 -3.53
CA THR A 192 22.99 -21.58 -4.34
C THR A 192 22.18 -21.86 -5.61
N ASP A 193 21.94 -23.14 -5.94
CA ASP A 193 21.15 -23.51 -7.09
C ASP A 193 19.65 -23.21 -6.90
N LYS A 194 18.96 -22.92 -8.02
CA LYS A 194 17.52 -22.66 -8.03
C LYS A 194 16.70 -23.88 -8.45
N ASN A 195 17.30 -25.06 -8.37
CA ASN A 195 16.64 -26.30 -8.75
C ASN A 195 15.44 -26.57 -7.84
N PRO A 196 14.29 -27.00 -8.39
CA PRO A 196 13.12 -27.31 -7.58
C PRO A 196 13.41 -28.37 -6.52
N VAL A 197 13.08 -28.07 -5.27
CA VAL A 197 13.23 -28.97 -4.13
C VAL A 197 11.94 -29.78 -3.95
N ALA A 198 12.08 -31.10 -3.83
CA ALA A 198 10.97 -32.00 -3.53
C ALA A 198 10.61 -31.90 -2.05
N CYS A 199 9.40 -31.43 -1.77
CA CYS A 199 8.88 -31.23 -0.44
C CYS A 199 7.50 -31.91 -0.31
N VAL A 200 7.18 -32.33 0.91
CA VAL A 200 5.88 -32.91 1.25
C VAL A 200 5.22 -32.07 2.31
N PHE A 201 3.94 -31.79 2.13
CA PHE A 201 3.11 -31.04 3.06
C PHE A 201 2.04 -31.98 3.60
N VAL A 202 1.94 -32.08 4.91
CA VAL A 202 0.90 -32.86 5.59
C VAL A 202 0.11 -31.93 6.49
N ALA A 203 -1.17 -31.71 6.19
CA ALA A 203 -2.05 -30.81 6.93
C ALA A 203 -3.14 -31.59 7.70
N GLY A 204 -3.39 -31.18 8.94
CA GLY A 204 -4.42 -31.76 9.81
C GLY A 204 -3.90 -32.09 11.21
N ALA A 205 -4.82 -32.30 12.15
CA ALA A 205 -4.46 -32.67 13.52
C ALA A 205 -3.71 -34.03 13.55
N PRO A 206 -2.67 -34.20 14.38
CA PRO A 206 -1.87 -35.43 14.39
C PRO A 206 -2.68 -36.70 14.72
N ALA A 207 -3.76 -36.56 15.50
CA ALA A 207 -4.64 -37.65 15.90
C ALA A 207 -5.70 -38.01 14.85
N ARG A 208 -5.82 -37.23 13.76
CA ARG A 208 -6.78 -37.47 12.68
C ARG A 208 -6.19 -38.44 11.66
N ALA A 209 -6.98 -39.41 11.21
CA ALA A 209 -6.55 -40.37 10.18
C ALA A 209 -6.61 -39.77 8.76
N ASP A 210 -7.54 -38.85 8.50
CA ASP A 210 -7.78 -38.14 7.24
C ASP A 210 -6.91 -36.87 7.12
N ARG A 211 -5.59 -37.03 7.24
CA ARG A 211 -4.65 -35.93 6.97
C ARG A 211 -4.52 -35.71 5.46
N TRP A 212 -4.50 -34.45 5.06
CA TRP A 212 -4.23 -34.08 3.68
C TRP A 212 -2.73 -34.10 3.44
N GLN A 213 -2.31 -34.68 2.32
CA GLN A 213 -0.90 -34.77 1.94
C GLN A 213 -0.71 -34.37 0.48
N GLN A 214 0.26 -33.48 0.23
CA GLN A 214 0.65 -33.11 -1.13
C GLN A 214 2.17 -33.05 -1.25
N GLN A 215 2.70 -33.69 -2.29
CA GLN A 215 4.09 -33.52 -2.70
C GLN A 215 4.19 -32.39 -3.73
N GLN A 216 5.24 -31.58 -3.62
CA GLN A 216 5.48 -30.46 -4.53
C GLN A 216 6.97 -30.31 -4.84
N PHE A 217 7.26 -29.86 -6.06
CA PHE A 217 8.60 -29.46 -6.49
C PHE A 217 8.64 -27.94 -6.55
N SER A 218 9.40 -27.33 -5.65
CA SER A 218 9.33 -25.89 -5.42
C SER A 218 10.70 -25.25 -5.55
N ALA A 219 10.84 -24.26 -6.42
CA ALA A 219 12.11 -23.56 -6.61
C ALA A 219 12.45 -22.69 -5.39
N PRO A 220 13.69 -22.73 -4.86
CA PRO A 220 14.15 -21.86 -3.78
C PRO A 220 14.00 -20.38 -4.13
N GLY A 221 13.62 -19.57 -3.14
CA GLY A 221 13.43 -18.13 -3.26
C GLY A 221 12.12 -17.71 -3.93
N GLY A 222 11.42 -18.62 -4.62
CA GLY A 222 10.09 -18.39 -5.20
C GLY A 222 8.98 -18.39 -4.14
N VAL A 223 7.89 -17.68 -4.44
CA VAL A 223 6.66 -17.72 -3.62
C VAL A 223 5.75 -18.81 -4.17
N HIS A 224 5.44 -19.79 -3.34
CA HIS A 224 4.62 -20.93 -3.70
C HIS A 224 3.33 -20.95 -2.89
N THR A 225 2.27 -21.53 -3.45
CA THR A 225 0.94 -21.61 -2.83
C THR A 225 0.36 -23.01 -2.93
N LEU A 226 -0.31 -23.45 -1.87
CA LEU A 226 -1.03 -24.72 -1.79
C LEU A 226 -2.42 -24.50 -1.19
N ALA A 227 -3.44 -25.14 -1.77
CA ALA A 227 -4.81 -25.10 -1.28
C ALA A 227 -5.04 -26.20 -0.24
N ILE A 228 -5.33 -25.81 1.00
CA ILE A 228 -5.62 -26.70 2.12
C ILE A 228 -7.14 -26.69 2.39
N PRO A 229 -7.80 -27.86 2.41
CA PRO A 229 -9.22 -27.96 2.78
C PRO A 229 -9.50 -27.39 4.18
N PRO A 230 -10.56 -26.56 4.36
CA PRO A 230 -10.87 -25.94 5.64
C PRO A 230 -11.34 -26.95 6.69
N ALA A 231 -11.83 -28.11 6.28
CA ALA A 231 -12.29 -29.19 7.16
C ALA A 231 -11.19 -29.77 8.06
N LEU A 232 -9.92 -29.51 7.75
CA LEU A 232 -8.76 -29.99 8.50
C LEU A 232 -8.41 -29.13 9.71
N VAL A 233 -9.04 -27.96 9.84
CA VAL A 233 -8.86 -27.08 11.00
C VAL A 233 -9.56 -27.67 12.21
N GLY A 234 -8.83 -27.74 13.34
CA GLY A 234 -9.37 -28.22 14.60
C GLY A 234 -10.50 -27.34 15.14
N ALA A 235 -11.31 -27.89 16.05
CA ALA A 235 -12.39 -27.15 16.71
C ALA A 235 -11.88 -25.92 17.49
N ASP A 236 -10.62 -25.95 17.93
CA ASP A 236 -9.89 -24.86 18.57
C ASP A 236 -9.38 -23.77 17.60
N ARG A 237 -9.69 -23.89 16.31
CA ARG A 237 -9.21 -23.05 15.19
C ARG A 237 -7.71 -23.18 14.94
N THR A 238 -7.10 -24.30 15.30
CA THR A 238 -5.69 -24.56 14.97
C THR A 238 -5.58 -25.39 13.70
N LEU A 239 -4.67 -24.99 12.82
CA LEU A 239 -4.23 -25.78 11.68
C LEU A 239 -2.79 -26.20 11.94
N THR A 240 -2.53 -27.51 11.87
CA THR A 240 -1.18 -28.05 11.94
C THR A 240 -0.72 -28.44 10.54
N VAL A 241 0.48 -28.03 10.15
CA VAL A 241 1.11 -28.38 8.89
C VAL A 241 2.51 -28.90 9.15
N ASP A 242 2.76 -30.16 8.82
CA ASP A 242 4.07 -30.77 8.83
C ASP A 242 4.70 -30.62 7.43
N ILE A 243 5.86 -29.96 7.36
CA ILE A 243 6.61 -29.77 6.12
C ILE A 243 7.82 -30.70 6.16
N GLY A 244 7.91 -31.61 5.20
CA GLY A 244 9.00 -32.56 5.05
C GLY A 244 9.88 -32.27 3.84
N ASN A 245 11.19 -32.42 4.03
CA ASN A 245 12.16 -32.37 2.94
C ASN A 245 12.43 -33.79 2.44
N ILE A 246 11.89 -34.13 1.28
CA ILE A 246 12.02 -35.44 0.63
C ILE A 246 12.99 -35.40 -0.55
N HIS A 247 13.77 -34.33 -0.69
CA HIS A 247 14.70 -34.18 -1.79
C HIS A 247 15.84 -35.20 -1.68
N PRO A 248 16.21 -35.88 -2.79
CA PRO A 248 17.20 -36.97 -2.76
C PRO A 248 18.62 -36.48 -2.47
N VAL A 249 18.96 -35.25 -2.91
CA VAL A 249 20.26 -34.63 -2.61
C VAL A 249 20.20 -33.94 -1.25
N PRO A 250 21.23 -34.10 -0.39
CA PRO A 250 21.27 -33.48 0.93
C PRO A 250 21.35 -31.95 0.83
N LEU A 251 20.21 -31.29 0.96
CA LEU A 251 20.08 -29.85 1.07
C LEU A 251 19.17 -29.52 2.24
N THR A 252 19.38 -28.36 2.86
CA THR A 252 18.53 -27.86 3.95
C THR A 252 17.63 -26.74 3.43
N MET A 253 16.33 -26.86 3.69
CA MET A 253 15.38 -25.78 3.43
C MET A 253 15.37 -24.82 4.61
N VAL A 254 15.47 -23.52 4.38
CA VAL A 254 15.47 -22.48 5.42
C VAL A 254 14.33 -21.52 5.16
N PHE A 255 13.40 -21.42 6.12
CA PHE A 255 12.29 -20.49 6.07
C PHE A 255 12.64 -19.22 6.85
N ASP A 256 12.28 -18.06 6.29
CA ASP A 256 12.39 -16.81 7.05
C ASP A 256 11.36 -16.82 8.20
N PRO A 257 11.78 -16.58 9.47
CA PRO A 257 10.86 -16.62 10.61
C PRO A 257 9.72 -15.60 10.55
N ARG A 258 9.91 -14.49 9.82
CA ARG A 258 8.95 -13.39 9.71
C ARG A 258 8.03 -13.55 8.52
N ASP A 259 8.58 -13.89 7.35
CA ASP A 259 7.84 -13.85 6.07
C ASP A 259 7.92 -15.14 5.23
N GLY A 260 8.58 -16.19 5.73
CA GLY A 260 8.79 -17.43 4.99
C GLY A 260 7.56 -18.34 4.91
N LEU A 261 6.62 -18.24 5.84
CA LEU A 261 5.46 -19.13 5.91
C LEU A 261 4.22 -18.41 6.42
N ALA A 262 3.09 -18.56 5.73
CA ALA A 262 1.81 -18.01 6.15
C ALA A 262 0.61 -18.79 5.59
N VAL A 263 -0.48 -18.82 6.36
CA VAL A 263 -1.79 -19.32 5.92
C VAL A 263 -2.70 -18.14 5.64
N LEU A 264 -3.26 -18.09 4.44
CA LEU A 264 -4.19 -17.07 3.99
C LEU A 264 -5.62 -17.63 4.13
N SER A 265 -6.39 -17.05 5.04
CA SER A 265 -7.79 -17.43 5.29
C SER A 265 -8.76 -16.42 4.68
N TYR A 266 -9.91 -16.89 4.18
CA TYR A 266 -10.93 -15.99 3.63
C TYR A 266 -11.36 -14.94 4.67
N ALA A 267 -11.40 -13.67 4.28
CA ALA A 267 -11.75 -12.56 5.17
C ALA A 267 -12.74 -11.56 4.55
N GLY A 268 -13.00 -11.62 3.25
CA GLY A 268 -14.01 -10.78 2.61
C GLY A 268 -13.90 -10.73 1.09
N THR A 269 -14.67 -9.84 0.48
CA THR A 269 -14.70 -9.66 -0.97
C THR A 269 -13.52 -8.82 -1.46
N PHE A 270 -13.07 -9.09 -2.69
CA PHE A 270 -12.06 -8.27 -3.33
C PHE A 270 -12.49 -6.81 -3.50
N ALA A 271 -13.74 -6.56 -3.92
CA ALA A 271 -14.27 -5.19 -4.08
C ALA A 271 -14.20 -4.36 -2.79
N GLY A 272 -14.57 -4.95 -1.64
CA GLY A 272 -14.48 -4.27 -0.35
C GLY A 272 -13.04 -3.99 0.06
N ASN A 273 -12.12 -4.91 -0.25
CA ASN A 273 -10.69 -4.73 0.01
C ASN A 273 -10.04 -3.69 -0.92
N PHE A 274 -10.46 -3.67 -2.19
CA PHE A 274 -10.08 -2.67 -3.18
C PHE A 274 -10.49 -1.26 -2.73
N ALA A 275 -11.73 -1.08 -2.27
CA ALA A 275 -12.20 0.19 -1.72
C ALA A 275 -11.38 0.64 -0.50
N ARG A 276 -11.06 -0.28 0.43
CA ARG A 276 -10.18 0.01 1.58
C ARG A 276 -8.76 0.37 1.14
N THR A 277 -8.26 -0.28 0.09
CA THR A 277 -6.95 0.03 -0.51
C THR A 277 -6.94 1.46 -1.06
N LEU A 278 -7.97 1.85 -1.82
CA LEU A 278 -8.11 3.22 -2.30
C LEU A 278 -8.24 4.22 -1.14
N ALA A 279 -8.95 3.88 -0.07
CA ALA A 279 -9.05 4.74 1.10
C ALA A 279 -7.68 4.98 1.77
N VAL A 280 -6.83 3.95 1.85
CA VAL A 280 -5.44 4.09 2.33
C VAL A 280 -4.63 4.97 1.39
N VAL A 281 -4.79 4.79 0.07
CA VAL A 281 -4.12 5.64 -0.93
C VAL A 281 -4.53 7.10 -0.76
N TRP A 282 -5.82 7.35 -0.56
CA TRP A 282 -6.38 8.67 -0.31
C TRP A 282 -5.84 9.32 0.97
N CYS A 283 -5.72 8.57 2.08
CA CYS A 283 -5.06 9.05 3.30
C CYS A 283 -3.60 9.46 3.03
N GLY A 284 -2.88 8.67 2.23
CA GLY A 284 -1.52 8.98 1.81
C GLY A 284 -1.44 10.30 1.05
N LEU A 285 -2.30 10.48 0.04
CA LEU A 285 -2.45 11.73 -0.72
C LEU A 285 -2.71 12.96 0.16
N GLY A 286 -3.34 12.77 1.33
CA GLY A 286 -3.54 13.82 2.32
C GLY A 286 -2.26 14.40 2.90
N VAL A 287 -1.21 13.59 3.08
CA VAL A 287 0.10 14.08 3.53
C VAL A 287 0.74 14.92 2.43
N PHE A 288 0.70 14.47 1.17
CA PHE A 288 1.21 15.25 0.04
C PHE A 288 0.48 16.59 -0.10
N ALA A 289 -0.85 16.60 0.03
CA ALA A 289 -1.64 17.82 0.05
C ALA A 289 -1.22 18.74 1.21
N ALA A 290 -1.05 18.20 2.42
CA ALA A 290 -0.67 18.99 3.58
C ALA A 290 0.73 19.61 3.42
N VAL A 291 1.69 18.84 2.91
CA VAL A 291 3.05 19.33 2.60
C VAL A 291 2.97 20.45 1.58
N ALA A 292 2.22 20.25 0.49
CA ALA A 292 2.08 21.23 -0.57
C ALA A 292 1.45 22.56 -0.13
N VAL A 293 0.34 22.51 0.62
CA VAL A 293 -0.31 23.71 1.17
C VAL A 293 0.63 24.44 2.15
N THR A 294 1.40 23.68 2.94
CA THR A 294 2.39 24.24 3.86
C THR A 294 3.55 24.88 3.10
N MET A 295 4.17 24.19 2.14
CA MET A 295 5.26 24.76 1.35
C MET A 295 4.80 25.98 0.53
N GLY A 296 3.59 25.95 -0.03
CA GLY A 296 3.00 27.09 -0.73
C GLY A 296 2.74 28.31 0.16
N SER A 297 2.62 28.12 1.48
CA SER A 297 2.51 29.23 2.44
C SER A 297 3.84 29.79 2.89
N LEU A 298 4.90 28.98 2.84
CA LEU A 298 6.26 29.41 3.19
C LEU A 298 7.00 30.05 2.00
N PHE A 299 6.78 29.57 0.77
CA PHE A 299 7.61 29.90 -0.38
C PHE A 299 6.80 30.43 -1.57
N SER A 300 7.49 30.98 -2.58
CA SER A 300 6.90 31.28 -3.89
C SER A 300 6.58 29.98 -4.64
N LEU A 301 5.73 30.02 -5.66
CA LEU A 301 5.29 28.82 -6.36
C LEU A 301 6.44 27.91 -6.85
N PRO A 302 7.50 28.42 -7.54
CA PRO A 302 8.57 27.57 -8.02
C PRO A 302 9.35 26.89 -6.89
N VAL A 303 9.65 27.64 -5.82
CA VAL A 303 10.41 27.14 -4.67
C VAL A 303 9.57 26.16 -3.85
N ALA A 304 8.29 26.47 -3.63
CA ALA A 304 7.36 25.59 -2.94
C ALA A 304 7.23 24.24 -3.65
N ALA A 305 7.08 24.24 -4.98
CA ALA A 305 6.99 23.02 -5.77
C ALA A 305 8.27 22.17 -5.69
N LEU A 306 9.45 22.80 -5.79
CA LEU A 306 10.73 22.12 -5.70
C LEU A 306 10.94 21.49 -4.32
N VAL A 307 10.78 22.27 -3.24
CA VAL A 307 10.96 21.78 -1.86
C VAL A 307 9.95 20.69 -1.52
N ALA A 308 8.68 20.85 -1.91
CA ALA A 308 7.67 19.82 -1.70
C ALA A 308 8.01 18.53 -2.47
N GLY A 309 8.53 18.64 -3.69
CA GLY A 309 9.01 17.51 -4.48
C GLY A 309 10.20 16.79 -3.82
N GLU A 310 11.16 17.52 -3.28
CA GLU A 310 12.32 16.95 -2.58
C GLU A 310 11.91 16.20 -1.30
N VAL A 311 11.02 16.76 -0.48
CA VAL A 311 10.49 16.09 0.73
C VAL A 311 9.85 14.75 0.36
N VAL A 312 9.12 14.72 -0.74
CA VAL A 312 8.45 13.53 -1.26
C VAL A 312 9.43 12.51 -1.81
N LEU A 313 10.45 12.95 -2.54
CA LEU A 313 11.50 12.09 -3.07
C LEU A 313 12.28 11.43 -1.92
N LEU A 314 12.62 12.21 -0.89
CA LEU A 314 13.25 11.71 0.34
C LEU A 314 12.36 10.68 1.05
N ALA A 315 11.05 10.88 1.08
CA ALA A 315 10.12 9.90 1.65
C ALA A 315 10.15 8.56 0.88
N HIS A 316 10.28 8.57 -0.45
CA HIS A 316 10.39 7.34 -1.24
C HIS A 316 11.74 6.63 -1.05
N ILE A 317 12.84 7.39 -0.99
CA ILE A 317 14.19 6.84 -0.80
C ILE A 317 14.37 6.32 0.64
N GLY A 318 13.65 6.90 1.61
CA GLY A 318 13.65 6.52 3.02
C GLY A 318 13.61 5.02 3.30
N ALA A 319 12.80 4.28 2.56
CA ALA A 319 12.67 2.83 2.70
C ALA A 319 13.94 2.07 2.23
N SER A 320 14.57 2.54 1.15
CA SER A 320 15.78 1.96 0.56
C SER A 320 17.05 2.29 1.35
N LEU A 321 17.06 3.38 2.11
CA LEU A 321 18.21 3.73 2.97
C LEU A 321 18.48 2.65 4.01
N ARG A 322 17.44 1.98 4.52
CA ARG A 322 17.59 0.88 5.47
C ARG A 322 18.31 -0.32 4.86
N THR A 323 18.07 -0.59 3.57
CA THR A 323 18.75 -1.69 2.86
C THR A 323 20.19 -1.34 2.51
N LEU A 324 20.49 -0.07 2.30
CA LEU A 324 21.84 0.42 2.01
C LEU A 324 22.71 0.57 3.27
N ALA A 325 22.10 0.65 4.45
CA ALA A 325 22.82 0.92 5.69
C ALA A 325 23.85 -0.14 6.10
N GLY A 326 23.81 -1.35 5.53
CA GLY A 326 24.81 -2.41 5.75
C GLY A 326 25.14 -2.69 7.23
N ASP A 327 26.28 -3.33 7.47
CA ASP A 327 26.84 -3.53 8.82
C ASP A 327 27.89 -2.46 9.20
N GLU A 328 28.15 -1.46 8.35
CA GLU A 328 29.10 -0.39 8.67
C GLU A 328 28.58 0.56 9.75
N SER A 329 29.37 0.71 10.82
CA SER A 329 28.93 1.29 12.10
C SER A 329 28.65 2.80 12.07
N TRP A 330 29.40 3.60 11.30
CA TRP A 330 29.25 5.06 11.26
C TRP A 330 28.12 5.51 10.31
N LEU A 331 27.99 4.86 9.15
CA LEU A 331 26.90 5.11 8.20
C LEU A 331 25.55 4.72 8.77
N ARG A 332 25.50 3.64 9.57
CA ARG A 332 24.28 3.17 10.24
C ARG A 332 23.62 4.26 11.10
N GLY A 333 24.39 5.07 11.82
CA GLY A 333 23.86 6.18 12.62
C GLY A 333 23.15 7.23 11.74
N VAL A 334 23.79 7.64 10.65
CA VAL A 334 23.24 8.60 9.69
C VAL A 334 21.97 8.06 9.02
N TYR A 335 22.00 6.80 8.56
CA TYR A 335 20.83 6.16 7.94
C TYR A 335 19.68 5.97 8.91
N VAL A 336 19.94 5.70 10.19
CA VAL A 336 18.89 5.61 11.22
C VAL A 336 18.24 6.97 11.44
N VAL A 337 19.03 8.04 11.55
CA VAL A 337 18.48 9.41 11.68
C VAL A 337 17.66 9.79 10.46
N LEU A 338 18.18 9.55 9.25
CA LEU A 338 17.49 9.85 8.00
C LEU A 338 16.22 9.00 7.82
N TYR A 339 16.25 7.74 8.25
CA TYR A 339 15.07 6.89 8.32
C TYR A 339 14.02 7.46 9.29
N TRP A 340 14.42 7.88 10.49
CA TRP A 340 13.50 8.49 11.45
C TRP A 340 12.88 9.79 10.94
N LEU A 341 13.66 10.60 10.22
CA LEU A 341 13.18 11.83 9.59
C LEU A 341 12.20 11.55 8.45
N THR A 342 12.44 10.50 7.65
CA THR A 342 11.61 10.17 6.48
C THR A 342 10.40 9.29 6.82
N LYS A 343 10.47 8.49 7.88
CA LYS A 343 9.43 7.53 8.29
C LYS A 343 8.02 8.11 8.42
N PRO A 344 7.80 9.32 9.00
CA PRO A 344 6.46 9.90 9.08
C PRO A 344 5.82 10.15 7.71
N TRP A 345 6.66 10.37 6.70
CA TRP A 345 6.27 10.71 5.33
C TRP A 345 6.18 9.50 4.41
N GLN A 346 6.67 8.34 4.85
CA GLN A 346 6.61 7.10 4.08
C GLN A 346 5.16 6.63 3.96
N MET A 347 4.67 6.60 2.72
CA MET A 347 3.36 6.04 2.43
C MET A 347 3.42 4.51 2.58
N PRO A 348 2.50 3.89 3.34
CA PRO A 348 2.38 2.45 3.34
C PRO A 348 2.11 1.93 1.92
N ASP A 349 2.46 0.67 1.63
CA ASP A 349 2.20 0.03 0.33
C ASP A 349 0.93 -0.86 0.39
N PRO A 350 -0.29 -0.30 0.30
CA PRO A 350 -1.52 -1.09 0.26
C PRO A 350 -1.68 -1.84 -1.07
N LEU A 351 -0.98 -1.41 -2.13
CA LEU A 351 -1.07 -2.00 -3.46
C LEU A 351 -0.40 -3.38 -3.49
N ALA A 352 0.73 -3.54 -2.79
CA ALA A 352 1.33 -4.86 -2.59
C ALA A 352 0.40 -5.82 -1.85
N LYS A 353 -0.34 -5.34 -0.84
CA LYS A 353 -1.34 -6.15 -0.13
C LYS A 353 -2.49 -6.55 -1.04
N LEU A 354 -3.03 -5.60 -1.80
CA LEU A 354 -4.11 -5.86 -2.73
C LEU A 354 -3.69 -6.87 -3.82
N ALA A 355 -2.50 -6.69 -4.41
CA ALA A 355 -1.97 -7.59 -5.43
C ALA A 355 -1.82 -9.02 -4.89
N THR A 356 -1.28 -9.17 -3.69
CA THR A 356 -1.10 -10.49 -3.05
C THR A 356 -2.40 -11.08 -2.48
N GLY A 357 -3.55 -10.41 -2.66
CA GLY A 357 -4.84 -10.83 -2.13
C GLY A 357 -4.97 -10.69 -0.61
N GLU A 358 -4.06 -9.96 0.03
CA GLU A 358 -4.08 -9.71 1.47
C GLU A 358 -5.14 -8.68 1.86
N LEU A 359 -5.78 -8.92 3.00
CA LEU A 359 -6.77 -8.04 3.58
C LEU A 359 -6.12 -6.76 4.11
N VAL A 360 -6.56 -5.63 3.57
CA VAL A 360 -6.46 -4.30 4.16
C VAL A 360 -7.53 -4.22 5.26
N SER A 361 -7.10 -4.38 6.51
CA SER A 361 -7.99 -4.38 7.67
C SER A 361 -8.45 -2.96 8.04
N TRP A 362 -9.64 -2.85 8.65
CA TRP A 362 -10.13 -1.57 9.17
C TRP A 362 -9.20 -0.98 10.24
N GLY A 363 -8.59 -1.82 11.08
CA GLY A 363 -7.63 -1.37 12.09
C GLY A 363 -6.38 -0.75 11.45
N TRP A 364 -5.87 -1.34 10.37
CA TRP A 364 -4.72 -0.79 9.65
C TRP A 364 -5.09 0.51 8.91
N LEU A 365 -6.22 0.54 8.19
CA LEU A 365 -6.72 1.77 7.57
C LEU A 365 -6.93 2.89 8.59
N GLY A 366 -7.53 2.59 9.75
CA GLY A 366 -7.73 3.55 10.83
C GLY A 366 -6.42 4.07 11.41
N ALA A 367 -5.43 3.19 11.64
CA ALA A 367 -4.10 3.59 12.10
C ALA A 367 -3.37 4.48 11.08
N VAL A 368 -3.45 4.13 9.79
CA VAL A 368 -2.87 4.94 8.72
C VAL A 368 -3.56 6.29 8.63
N GLY A 369 -4.90 6.33 8.65
CA GLY A 369 -5.67 7.57 8.66
C GLY A 369 -5.34 8.46 9.86
N LEU A 370 -5.28 7.90 11.07
CA LEU A 370 -4.89 8.63 12.28
C LEU A 370 -3.50 9.24 12.13
N TRP A 371 -2.51 8.46 11.69
CA TRP A 371 -1.14 8.93 11.57
C TRP A 371 -0.98 9.96 10.45
N GLN A 372 -1.42 9.64 9.23
CA GLN A 372 -1.19 10.48 8.06
C GLN A 372 -2.09 11.72 8.01
N VAL A 373 -3.38 11.54 8.30
CA VAL A 373 -4.34 12.63 8.17
C VAL A 373 -4.37 13.49 9.43
N LEU A 374 -4.46 12.89 10.61
CA LEU A 374 -4.62 13.66 11.85
C LEU A 374 -3.28 14.13 12.41
N VAL A 375 -2.30 13.24 12.58
CA VAL A 375 -1.01 13.61 13.19
C VAL A 375 -0.15 14.42 12.22
N CYS A 376 0.24 13.86 11.06
CA CYS A 376 1.08 14.57 10.09
C CYS A 376 0.37 15.81 9.53
N GLY A 377 -0.91 15.67 9.14
CA GLY A 377 -1.73 16.80 8.67
C GLY A 377 -1.87 17.89 9.73
N GLY A 378 -2.11 17.54 11.00
CA GLY A 378 -2.24 18.50 12.10
C GLY A 378 -0.95 19.25 12.41
N VAL A 379 0.21 18.56 12.41
CA VAL A 379 1.52 19.21 12.59
C VAL A 379 1.80 20.20 11.46
N LEU A 380 1.58 19.80 10.22
CA LEU A 380 1.74 20.68 9.05
C LEU A 380 0.76 21.86 9.06
N ALA A 381 -0.48 21.63 9.50
CA ALA A 381 -1.45 22.69 9.69
C ALA A 381 -0.96 23.73 10.70
N ALA A 382 -0.42 23.29 11.84
CA ALA A 382 0.11 24.18 12.87
C ALA A 382 1.31 24.98 12.33
N VAL A 383 2.25 24.33 11.65
CA VAL A 383 3.42 24.98 11.04
C VAL A 383 2.99 26.00 9.99
N GLY A 384 2.15 25.60 9.03
CA GLY A 384 1.65 26.50 7.98
C GLY A 384 0.90 27.69 8.54
N THR A 385 0.01 27.47 9.52
CA THR A 385 -0.75 28.55 10.19
C THR A 385 0.16 29.52 10.93
N TRP A 386 1.20 29.02 11.60
CA TRP A 386 2.15 29.85 12.34
C TRP A 386 2.95 30.77 11.40
N PHE A 387 3.41 30.25 10.27
CA PHE A 387 4.13 31.04 9.27
C PHE A 387 3.23 32.08 8.58
N PHE A 388 1.98 31.73 8.29
CA PHE A 388 0.99 32.68 7.78
C PHE A 388 0.83 33.88 8.71
N ASN A 389 0.55 33.64 10.00
CA ASN A 389 0.35 34.70 10.98
C ASN A 389 1.60 35.59 11.14
N ARG A 390 2.82 35.04 11.02
CA ARG A 390 4.07 35.81 11.13
C ARG A 390 4.38 36.65 9.90
N ARG A 391 4.06 36.17 8.70
CA ARG A 391 4.21 36.96 7.47
C ARG A 391 3.33 38.20 7.47
N GLU A 392 2.16 38.11 8.08
CA GLU A 392 1.19 39.21 8.14
C GLU A 392 1.56 40.30 9.16
N LEU A 393 2.34 39.97 10.20
CA LEU A 393 2.86 40.94 11.18
C LEU A 393 4.06 41.75 10.68
N GLY A 394 4.61 41.43 9.51
CA GLY A 394 5.85 42.01 8.99
C GLY A 394 5.68 43.06 7.89
N LEU A 395 4.46 43.47 7.54
CA LEU A 395 4.25 44.58 6.60
C LEU A 395 4.14 45.91 7.36
N PRO A 396 5.15 46.80 7.29
CA PRO A 396 4.99 48.17 7.78
C PRO A 396 3.89 48.88 6.96
N ALA A 397 3.11 49.69 7.68
CA ALA A 397 1.99 50.50 7.20
C ALA A 397 2.37 51.50 6.10
#